data_AF-A0A939F4L6-F1
#
_entry.id   AF-A0A939F4L6-F1
#
_cell.length_a   1.000
_cell.length_b   1.000
_cell.length_c   1.000
_cell.angle_alpha   90.00
_cell.angle_beta   90.00
_cell.angle_gamma   90.00
#
_symmetry.space_group_name_H-M   'P 1'
#
loop_
_entity.id
_entity.type
_entity.pdbx_description
1 polymer ?
#
loop_
_entity_poly.entity_id
_entity_poly.type
_entity_poly.pdbx_seq_one_letter_code
_entity_poly.pdbx_strand_id
1 'polypeptide(L)'
;MVNEAALLESRSLRDEAAERTEVLDKVKQLRIAPEGLHLTTKDVAEYFEVAEAAIRNMVTDHREELESNGYRLATPEEVRALKALASVDRFTSQVALFTRRTVLNVAMLLRDSIVARQVRTSLLDGEQAQRLKPVDKVFHSLAEWLDQRITDTVAQHTSTGGNPAIGSLLEHAVTGAVQRAVLPLLNIAIANDTEQRTRIDALTTEVTRLGRILRERESAGSMGAIDAMNPYQFEQHIAWLCRRDGCHQVTVTGGNGDTGADIIAFTPDGRRIVIQCKSRNPGRQITSGDVQQFIGMAKLDYRAEVALLVATCGFTRDATLLAARHQVTAVHRGLLKEWNDGVTPHQLN
;
A
#
# COMPACT_ATOMS: atom_id res chain seq x y z
N MET A 1 5.80 8.60 -6.81
CA MET A 1 4.48 8.01 -6.50
C MET A 1 3.45 8.72 -7.32
N VAL A 2 2.75 8.01 -8.20
CA VAL A 2 1.64 8.58 -8.96
C VAL A 2 0.48 8.80 -8.00
N ASN A 3 -0.22 9.93 -8.12
CA ASN A 3 -1.32 10.28 -7.24
C ASN A 3 -2.56 9.44 -7.61
N GLU A 4 -2.86 8.41 -6.82
CA GLU A 4 -4.04 7.57 -7.01
C GLU A 4 -5.37 8.33 -6.96
N ALA A 5 -5.38 9.49 -6.28
CA ALA A 5 -6.57 10.33 -6.14
C ALA A 5 -7.06 10.87 -7.49
N ALA A 6 -6.19 10.89 -8.52
CA ALA A 6 -6.57 11.25 -9.88
C ALA A 6 -7.72 10.37 -10.41
N LEU A 7 -7.74 9.08 -10.05
CA LEU A 7 -8.82 8.16 -10.45
C LEU A 7 -10.11 8.37 -9.65
N LEU A 8 -10.04 8.95 -8.44
CA LEU A 8 -11.23 9.33 -7.68
C LEU A 8 -11.90 10.59 -8.26
N GLU A 9 -11.10 11.53 -8.74
CA GLU A 9 -11.56 12.85 -9.19
C GLU A 9 -11.96 12.87 -10.68
N SER A 10 -11.30 12.10 -11.54
CA SER A 10 -11.51 12.15 -12.99
C SER A 10 -12.20 10.91 -13.54
N ARG A 11 -13.42 11.10 -14.06
CA ARG A 11 -14.15 10.06 -14.79
C ARG A 11 -13.44 9.64 -16.08
N SER A 12 -12.88 10.58 -16.83
CA SER A 12 -12.19 10.29 -18.08
C SER A 12 -10.98 9.36 -17.88
N LEU A 13 -10.23 9.53 -16.79
CA LEU A 13 -9.13 8.60 -16.45
C LEU A 13 -9.64 7.20 -16.09
N ARG A 14 -10.83 7.10 -15.46
CA ARG A 14 -11.46 5.80 -15.20
C ARG A 14 -11.91 5.11 -16.48
N ASP A 15 -12.46 5.87 -17.44
CA ASP A 15 -12.88 5.32 -18.73
C ASP A 15 -11.69 4.77 -19.52
N GLU A 16 -10.54 5.45 -19.52
CA GLU A 16 -9.29 4.97 -20.14
C GLU A 16 -8.74 3.70 -19.46
N ALA A 17 -8.94 3.57 -18.14
CA ALA A 17 -8.47 2.43 -17.36
C ALA A 17 -9.45 1.23 -17.33
N ALA A 18 -10.69 1.40 -17.80
CA ALA A 18 -11.79 0.44 -17.61
C ALA A 18 -11.56 -0.95 -18.25
N GLU A 19 -10.72 -1.03 -19.29
CA GLU A 19 -10.37 -2.28 -19.98
C GLU A 19 -9.37 -3.16 -19.20
N ARG A 20 -8.61 -2.57 -18.26
CA ARG A 20 -7.44 -3.20 -17.62
C ARG A 20 -7.80 -4.08 -16.43
N THR A 21 -8.75 -4.98 -16.65
CA THR A 21 -9.34 -5.84 -15.61
C THR A 21 -8.37 -6.89 -15.06
N GLU A 22 -7.23 -7.13 -15.71
CA GLU A 22 -6.16 -8.01 -15.25
C GLU A 22 -5.46 -7.49 -13.97
N VAL A 23 -5.59 -6.19 -13.67
CA VAL A 23 -5.00 -5.61 -12.46
C VAL A 23 -5.64 -6.15 -11.19
N LEU A 24 -6.92 -6.55 -11.25
CA LEU A 24 -7.62 -7.12 -10.08
C LEU A 24 -6.90 -8.39 -9.58
N ASP A 25 -6.53 -9.31 -10.47
CA ASP A 25 -5.89 -10.57 -10.08
C ASP A 25 -4.45 -10.40 -9.58
N LYS A 26 -3.80 -9.28 -9.94
CA LYS A 26 -2.46 -8.93 -9.41
C LYS A 26 -2.50 -8.51 -7.94
N VAL A 27 -3.60 -7.90 -7.50
CA VAL A 27 -3.75 -7.41 -6.12
C VAL A 27 -4.32 -8.52 -5.23
N LYS A 28 -5.41 -9.15 -5.66
CA LYS A 28 -6.09 -10.23 -4.93
C LYS A 28 -6.83 -11.09 -5.95
N GLN A 29 -6.74 -12.42 -5.85
CA GLN A 29 -7.43 -13.29 -6.81
C GLN A 29 -8.95 -13.10 -6.72
N LEU A 30 -9.56 -12.66 -7.82
CA LEU A 30 -10.99 -12.48 -7.90
C LEU A 30 -11.66 -13.83 -8.21
N ARG A 31 -12.25 -14.45 -7.20
CA ARG A 31 -13.00 -15.69 -7.36
C ARG A 31 -14.37 -15.39 -7.96
N ILE A 32 -14.53 -15.67 -9.25
CA ILE A 32 -15.81 -15.54 -9.95
C ILE A 32 -16.60 -16.83 -9.75
N ALA A 33 -17.92 -16.71 -9.56
CA ALA A 33 -18.81 -17.85 -9.39
C ALA A 33 -18.79 -18.80 -10.61
N PRO A 34 -19.17 -20.09 -10.46
CA PRO A 34 -19.14 -21.10 -11.52
C PRO A 34 -19.98 -20.78 -12.76
N GLU A 35 -20.94 -19.84 -12.67
CA GLU A 35 -21.71 -19.32 -13.82
C GLU A 35 -20.91 -18.35 -14.71
N GLY A 36 -19.67 -18.02 -14.32
CA GLY A 36 -18.62 -17.52 -15.20
C GLY A 36 -18.63 -16.03 -15.56
N LEU A 37 -19.64 -15.24 -15.15
CA LEU A 37 -19.77 -13.87 -15.67
C LEU A 37 -19.97 -12.73 -14.65
N HIS A 38 -20.51 -12.99 -13.45
CA HIS A 38 -20.87 -11.92 -12.50
C HIS A 38 -20.54 -12.25 -11.05
N LEU A 39 -20.24 -11.20 -10.27
CA LEU A 39 -20.08 -11.22 -8.82
C LEU A 39 -21.31 -10.57 -8.16
N THR A 40 -21.63 -10.98 -6.95
CA THR A 40 -22.69 -10.36 -6.14
C THR A 40 -22.14 -9.21 -5.29
N THR A 41 -23.01 -8.36 -4.75
CA THR A 41 -22.62 -7.31 -3.79
C THR A 41 -21.78 -7.84 -2.64
N LYS A 42 -22.08 -9.06 -2.16
CA LYS A 42 -21.36 -9.71 -1.08
C LYS A 42 -19.94 -10.07 -1.50
N ASP A 43 -19.77 -10.65 -2.69
CA ASP A 43 -18.45 -11.02 -3.21
C ASP A 43 -17.56 -9.79 -3.43
N VAL A 44 -18.16 -8.69 -3.92
CA VAL A 44 -17.46 -7.41 -4.10
C VAL A 44 -17.06 -6.80 -2.74
N ALA A 45 -17.94 -6.84 -1.75
CA ALA A 45 -17.66 -6.38 -0.40
C ALA A 45 -16.53 -7.18 0.27
N GLU A 46 -16.53 -8.51 0.11
CA GLU A 46 -15.48 -9.40 0.61
C GLU A 46 -14.14 -9.18 -0.10
N TYR A 47 -14.17 -8.95 -1.41
CA TYR A 47 -12.96 -8.65 -2.18
C TYR A 47 -12.28 -7.38 -1.67
N PHE A 48 -13.03 -6.28 -1.53
CA PHE A 48 -12.52 -4.99 -1.09
C PHE A 48 -12.41 -4.80 0.43
N GLU A 49 -12.82 -5.81 1.21
CA GLU A 49 -12.77 -5.81 2.69
C GLU A 49 -13.56 -4.64 3.30
N VAL A 50 -14.77 -4.41 2.78
CA VAL A 50 -15.67 -3.34 3.23
C VAL A 50 -17.05 -3.88 3.57
N ALA A 51 -17.80 -3.11 4.36
CA ALA A 51 -19.19 -3.45 4.65
C ALA A 51 -20.04 -3.39 3.37
N GLU A 52 -20.97 -4.32 3.19
CA GLU A 52 -21.87 -4.32 2.03
C GLU A 52 -22.67 -3.01 1.88
N ALA A 53 -22.93 -2.32 2.99
CA ALA A 53 -23.58 -1.01 2.99
C ALA A 53 -22.76 0.04 2.20
N ALA A 54 -21.43 -0.01 2.27
CA ALA A 54 -20.56 0.88 1.52
C ALA A 54 -20.69 0.63 0.01
N ILE A 55 -20.76 -0.64 -0.41
CA ILE A 55 -20.99 -1.00 -1.82
C ILE A 55 -22.38 -0.53 -2.27
N ARG A 56 -23.42 -0.72 -1.45
CA ARG A 56 -24.78 -0.26 -1.79
C ARG A 56 -24.88 1.25 -1.92
N ASN A 57 -24.25 2.01 -1.02
CA ASN A 57 -24.23 3.47 -1.09
C ASN A 57 -23.47 3.93 -2.33
N MET A 58 -22.29 3.38 -2.58
CA MET A 58 -21.49 3.67 -3.77
C MET A 58 -22.31 3.42 -5.05
N VAL A 59 -22.95 2.26 -5.16
CA VAL A 59 -23.82 1.92 -6.30
C VAL A 59 -24.95 2.92 -6.50
N THR A 60 -25.49 3.46 -5.41
CA THR A 60 -26.53 4.50 -5.47
C THR A 60 -25.97 5.81 -6.01
N ASP A 61 -24.78 6.21 -5.54
CA ASP A 61 -24.15 7.48 -5.87
C ASP A 61 -23.59 7.54 -7.30
N HIS A 62 -23.17 6.39 -7.87
CA HIS A 62 -22.56 6.33 -9.21
C HIS A 62 -23.21 5.30 -10.14
N ARG A 63 -24.53 5.13 -10.04
CA ARG A 63 -25.29 4.13 -10.79
C ARG A 63 -25.02 4.17 -12.30
N GLU A 64 -25.12 5.34 -12.93
CA GLU A 64 -24.97 5.48 -14.39
C GLU A 64 -23.61 5.00 -14.90
N GLU A 65 -22.53 5.32 -14.16
CA GLU A 65 -21.16 4.94 -14.51
C GLU A 65 -20.92 3.43 -14.29
N LEU A 66 -21.58 2.84 -13.30
CA LEU A 66 -21.53 1.41 -13.08
C LEU A 66 -22.32 0.65 -14.14
N GLU A 67 -23.51 1.13 -14.53
CA GLU A 67 -24.36 0.51 -15.55
C GLU A 67 -23.66 0.50 -16.92
N SER A 68 -22.97 1.58 -17.29
CA SER A 68 -22.14 1.61 -18.51
C SER A 68 -21.00 0.60 -18.48
N ASN A 69 -20.56 0.21 -17.28
CA ASN A 69 -19.52 -0.79 -17.04
C ASN A 69 -20.08 -2.17 -16.70
N GLY A 70 -21.36 -2.44 -16.98
CA GLY A 70 -21.97 -3.77 -16.89
C GLY A 70 -22.63 -4.11 -15.54
N TYR A 71 -22.85 -3.12 -14.67
CA TYR A 71 -23.70 -3.31 -13.49
C TYR A 71 -25.16 -3.49 -13.88
N ARG A 72 -25.84 -4.48 -13.29
CA ARG A 72 -27.30 -4.63 -13.42
C ARG A 72 -27.90 -5.40 -12.25
N LEU A 73 -29.21 -5.31 -12.11
CA LEU A 73 -29.97 -6.20 -11.24
C LEU A 73 -30.24 -7.53 -11.95
N ALA A 74 -30.15 -8.63 -11.21
CA ALA A 74 -30.48 -9.96 -11.67
C ALA A 74 -31.97 -10.09 -11.99
N THR A 75 -32.30 -10.85 -13.02
CA THR A 75 -33.69 -11.17 -13.36
C THR A 75 -34.28 -12.17 -12.34
N PRO A 76 -35.61 -12.28 -12.21
CA PRO A 76 -36.23 -13.24 -11.29
C PRO A 76 -35.87 -14.71 -11.54
N GLU A 77 -35.44 -15.05 -12.76
CA GLU A 77 -34.96 -16.39 -13.14
C GLU A 77 -33.53 -16.61 -12.65
N GLU A 78 -32.65 -15.63 -12.86
CA GLU A 78 -31.26 -15.64 -12.35
C GLU A 78 -31.21 -15.67 -10.83
N VAL A 79 -32.09 -14.91 -10.15
CA VAL A 79 -32.21 -14.96 -8.67
C VAL A 79 -32.60 -16.36 -8.20
N ARG A 80 -33.44 -17.07 -8.95
CA ARG A 80 -33.81 -18.46 -8.64
C ARG A 80 -32.62 -19.41 -8.84
N ALA A 81 -31.84 -19.23 -9.90
CA ALA A 81 -30.63 -20.02 -10.17
C ALA A 81 -29.55 -19.81 -9.09
N LEU A 82 -29.27 -18.56 -8.71
CA LEU A 82 -28.31 -18.22 -7.66
C LEU A 82 -28.72 -18.76 -6.28
N LYS A 83 -30.02 -18.80 -5.98
CA LYS A 83 -30.55 -19.47 -4.78
C LYS A 83 -30.36 -20.98 -4.83
N ALA A 84 -30.55 -21.60 -5.99
CA ALA A 84 -30.34 -23.04 -6.17
C ALA A 84 -28.87 -23.44 -6.00
N LEU A 85 -27.93 -22.57 -6.40
CA LEU A 85 -26.49 -22.72 -6.20
C LEU A 85 -26.00 -22.29 -4.81
N ALA A 86 -26.90 -21.94 -3.89
CA ALA A 86 -26.59 -21.43 -2.54
C ALA A 86 -25.63 -20.23 -2.50
N SER A 87 -25.56 -19.46 -3.60
CA SER A 87 -24.70 -18.27 -3.70
C SER A 87 -25.33 -17.03 -3.04
N VAL A 88 -26.64 -17.07 -2.77
CA VAL A 88 -27.41 -15.97 -2.17
C VAL A 88 -28.44 -16.53 -1.18
N ASP A 89 -28.78 -15.75 -0.15
CA ASP A 89 -29.79 -16.11 0.86
C ASP A 89 -31.19 -16.33 0.26
N ARG A 90 -31.94 -17.29 0.82
CA ARG A 90 -33.27 -17.72 0.35
C ARG A 90 -34.30 -16.59 0.33
N PHE A 91 -34.18 -15.61 1.21
CA PHE A 91 -35.11 -14.49 1.36
C PHE A 91 -34.77 -13.29 0.45
N THR A 92 -33.64 -13.31 -0.25
CA THR A 92 -33.22 -12.19 -1.10
C THR A 92 -34.12 -12.06 -2.32
N SER A 93 -34.79 -10.92 -2.48
CA SER A 93 -35.70 -10.66 -3.60
C SER A 93 -35.02 -9.99 -4.80
N GLN A 94 -33.88 -9.33 -4.57
CA GLN A 94 -33.10 -8.63 -5.61
C GLN A 94 -31.61 -8.87 -5.40
N VAL A 95 -30.90 -9.24 -6.47
CA VAL A 95 -29.45 -9.47 -6.44
C VAL A 95 -28.80 -8.53 -7.44
N ALA A 96 -27.76 -7.82 -7.02
CA ALA A 96 -26.97 -7.00 -7.92
C ALA A 96 -25.80 -7.81 -8.50
N LEU A 97 -25.59 -7.65 -9.81
CA LEU A 97 -24.59 -8.37 -10.59
C LEU A 97 -23.51 -7.39 -11.06
N PHE A 98 -22.26 -7.74 -10.80
CA PHE A 98 -21.08 -6.96 -11.11
C PHE A 98 -20.18 -7.74 -12.08
N THR A 99 -19.86 -7.17 -13.23
CA THR A 99 -18.83 -7.74 -14.12
C THR A 99 -17.43 -7.37 -13.62
N ARG A 100 -16.38 -7.98 -14.16
CA ARG A 100 -14.99 -7.61 -13.84
C ARG A 100 -14.71 -6.11 -14.06
N ARG A 101 -15.27 -5.52 -15.12
CA ARG A 101 -15.17 -4.09 -15.39
C ARG A 101 -15.86 -3.27 -14.32
N THR A 102 -17.06 -3.70 -13.90
CA THR A 102 -17.80 -3.06 -12.83
C THR A 102 -17.00 -3.08 -11.52
N VAL A 103 -16.36 -4.21 -11.20
CA VAL A 103 -15.50 -4.36 -10.01
C VAL A 103 -14.29 -3.44 -10.08
N LEU A 104 -13.65 -3.35 -11.26
CA LEU A 104 -12.56 -2.39 -11.47
C LEU A 104 -13.04 -0.95 -11.26
N ASN A 105 -14.23 -0.63 -11.76
CA ASN A 105 -14.81 0.70 -11.57
C ASN A 105 -15.11 1.00 -10.09
N VAL A 106 -15.64 0.02 -9.35
CA VAL A 106 -15.78 0.10 -7.89
C VAL A 106 -14.42 0.38 -7.25
N ALA A 107 -13.36 -0.32 -7.63
CA ALA A 107 -12.01 -0.07 -7.10
C ALA A 107 -11.53 1.37 -7.35
N MET A 108 -11.90 1.97 -8.49
CA MET A 108 -11.52 3.35 -8.82
C MET A 108 -12.33 4.40 -8.06
N LEU A 109 -13.52 4.06 -7.56
CA LEU A 109 -14.41 4.97 -6.82
C LEU A 109 -14.33 4.82 -5.30
N LEU A 110 -13.89 3.67 -4.80
CA LEU A 110 -13.99 3.33 -3.37
C LEU A 110 -12.84 3.92 -2.55
N ARG A 111 -13.11 4.96 -1.76
CA ARG A 111 -12.09 5.75 -1.04
C ARG A 111 -11.41 4.97 0.08
N ASP A 112 -12.21 4.31 0.91
CA ASP A 112 -11.77 3.81 2.23
C ASP A 112 -11.34 2.33 2.23
N SER A 113 -11.08 1.73 1.05
CA SER A 113 -10.54 0.37 0.95
C SER A 113 -9.06 0.37 0.60
N ILE A 114 -8.28 -0.33 1.42
CA ILE A 114 -6.85 -0.55 1.19
C ILE A 114 -6.64 -1.32 -0.12
N VAL A 115 -7.47 -2.33 -0.38
CA VAL A 115 -7.43 -3.13 -1.62
C VAL A 115 -7.75 -2.26 -2.83
N ALA A 116 -8.78 -1.41 -2.75
CA ALA A 116 -9.12 -0.49 -3.83
C ALA A 116 -7.98 0.51 -4.12
N ARG A 117 -7.32 1.03 -3.08
CA ARG A 117 -6.14 1.89 -3.20
C ARG A 117 -4.97 1.20 -3.90
N GLN A 118 -4.73 -0.08 -3.60
CA GLN A 118 -3.69 -0.88 -4.27
C GLN A 118 -4.00 -1.09 -5.76
N VAL A 119 -5.26 -1.36 -6.10
CA VAL A 119 -5.71 -1.48 -7.51
C VAL A 119 -5.47 -0.16 -8.27
N ARG A 120 -5.87 0.98 -7.70
CA ARG A 120 -5.64 2.31 -8.30
C ARG A 120 -4.16 2.60 -8.54
N THR A 121 -3.31 2.28 -7.56
CA THR A 121 -1.86 2.47 -7.67
C THR A 121 -1.28 1.63 -8.81
N SER A 122 -1.65 0.35 -8.88
CA SER A 122 -1.17 -0.59 -9.91
C SER A 122 -1.62 -0.22 -11.33
N LEU A 123 -2.81 0.36 -11.48
CA LEU A 123 -3.28 0.87 -12.77
C LEU A 123 -2.35 1.99 -13.29
N LEU A 124 -2.02 2.94 -12.44
CA LEU A 124 -1.23 4.12 -12.78
C LEU A 124 0.26 3.81 -13.00
N ASP A 125 0.84 2.93 -12.18
CA ASP A 125 2.24 2.50 -12.36
C ASP A 125 2.46 1.78 -13.71
N GLY A 126 1.47 0.99 -14.16
CA GLY A 126 1.51 0.33 -15.46
C GLY A 126 1.44 1.30 -16.64
N GLU A 127 0.72 2.42 -16.51
CA GLU A 127 0.64 3.47 -17.54
C GLU A 127 1.98 4.20 -17.71
N GLN A 128 2.65 4.49 -16.59
CA GLN A 128 3.95 5.14 -16.57
C GLN A 128 5.04 4.27 -17.24
N ALA A 129 5.05 2.97 -16.97
CA ALA A 129 6.01 2.03 -17.55
C ALA A 129 5.85 1.88 -19.08
N GLN A 130 4.63 2.04 -19.60
CA GLN A 130 4.35 1.95 -21.03
C GLN A 130 4.75 3.24 -21.79
N ARG A 131 4.66 4.40 -21.15
CA ARG A 131 5.10 5.69 -21.72
C ARG A 131 6.63 5.86 -21.79
N LEU A 132 7.40 5.11 -20.99
CA LEU A 132 8.86 5.25 -20.86
C LEU A 132 9.71 4.46 -21.87
N LYS A 133 9.16 3.87 -22.94
CA LYS A 133 9.95 3.11 -23.94
C LYS A 133 10.10 3.80 -25.31
N PRO A 134 11.11 4.68 -25.50
CA PRO A 134 11.64 4.88 -26.85
C PRO A 134 13.16 5.18 -26.92
N VAL A 135 14.01 4.37 -26.28
CA VAL A 135 15.48 4.45 -26.46
C VAL A 135 16.05 3.09 -26.92
N ASP A 136 15.62 1.99 -26.32
CA ASP A 136 16.11 0.64 -26.63
C ASP A 136 15.90 0.22 -28.11
N LYS A 137 14.78 0.63 -28.73
CA LYS A 137 14.50 0.31 -30.14
C LYS A 137 15.50 0.93 -31.12
N VAL A 138 16.04 2.11 -30.81
CA VAL A 138 17.02 2.80 -31.66
C VAL A 138 18.39 2.15 -31.54
N PHE A 139 18.76 1.68 -30.35
CA PHE A 139 20.00 0.95 -30.14
C PHE A 139 19.99 -0.43 -30.81
N HIS A 140 18.88 -1.17 -30.73
CA HIS A 140 18.77 -2.48 -31.38
C HIS A 140 18.85 -2.40 -32.91
N SER A 141 18.21 -1.40 -33.54
CA SER A 141 18.27 -1.26 -35.01
C SER A 141 19.66 -0.84 -35.52
N LEU A 142 20.41 -0.06 -34.73
CA LEU A 142 21.78 0.31 -35.05
C LEU A 142 22.77 -0.85 -34.90
N ALA A 143 22.58 -1.68 -33.88
CA ALA A 143 23.39 -2.89 -33.68
C ALA A 143 23.22 -3.88 -34.84
N GLU A 144 21.97 -4.14 -35.25
CA GLU A 144 21.67 -4.98 -36.41
C GLU A 144 22.29 -4.44 -37.71
N TRP A 145 22.21 -3.12 -37.92
CA TRP A 145 22.80 -2.50 -39.11
C TRP A 145 24.33 -2.62 -39.16
N LEU A 146 25.00 -2.49 -38.01
CA LEU A 146 26.46 -2.65 -37.90
C LEU A 146 26.90 -4.10 -38.16
N ASP A 147 26.21 -5.06 -37.56
CA ASP A 147 26.50 -6.49 -37.75
C ASP A 147 26.36 -6.90 -39.22
N GLN A 148 25.32 -6.40 -39.89
CA GLN A 148 25.09 -6.70 -41.30
C GLN A 148 26.18 -6.10 -42.20
N ARG A 149 26.63 -4.87 -41.90
CA ARG A 149 27.73 -4.22 -42.64
C ARG A 149 29.10 -4.87 -42.41
N ILE A 150 29.39 -5.32 -41.20
CA ILE A 150 30.62 -6.08 -40.90
C ILE A 150 30.60 -7.41 -41.67
N THR A 151 29.46 -8.11 -41.64
CA THR A 151 29.27 -9.40 -42.32
C THR A 151 29.43 -9.29 -43.83
N ASP A 152 28.79 -8.31 -44.47
CA ASP A 152 28.87 -8.07 -45.92
C ASP A 152 30.32 -7.77 -46.36
N THR A 153 31.04 -7.01 -45.54
CA THR A 153 32.42 -6.59 -45.82
C THR A 153 33.41 -7.76 -45.67
N VAL A 154 33.26 -8.57 -44.62
CA VAL A 154 34.07 -9.78 -44.39
C VAL A 154 33.82 -10.83 -45.48
N ALA A 155 32.57 -11.02 -45.91
CA ALA A 155 32.20 -11.95 -46.98
C ALA A 155 32.80 -11.59 -48.35
N GLN A 156 32.94 -10.28 -48.64
CA GLN A 156 33.60 -9.81 -49.86
C GLN A 156 35.13 -10.06 -49.87
N HIS A 157 35.75 -10.29 -48.71
CA HIS A 157 37.20 -10.42 -48.57
C HIS A 157 37.67 -11.87 -48.43
N THR A 158 36.83 -12.78 -47.95
CA THR A 158 37.16 -14.21 -47.88
C THR A 158 37.17 -14.91 -49.25
N SER A 159 36.62 -14.27 -50.29
CA SER A 159 36.57 -14.80 -51.66
C SER A 159 37.76 -14.41 -52.54
N THR A 160 38.62 -13.47 -52.12
CA THR A 160 39.78 -13.03 -52.91
C THR A 160 41.05 -13.15 -52.08
N GLY A 161 41.94 -14.09 -52.42
CA GLY A 161 43.19 -14.39 -51.71
C GLY A 161 43.96 -13.13 -51.29
N GLY A 162 44.29 -13.04 -50.00
CA GLY A 162 44.58 -11.79 -49.29
C GLY A 162 45.77 -10.98 -49.83
N ASN A 163 45.50 -9.71 -50.14
CA ASN A 163 46.50 -8.66 -50.37
C ASN A 163 46.50 -7.67 -49.18
N PRO A 164 47.63 -7.47 -48.48
CA PRO A 164 47.71 -6.62 -47.27
C PRO A 164 47.34 -5.14 -47.51
N ALA A 165 47.42 -4.63 -48.74
CA ALA A 165 46.97 -3.28 -49.07
C ALA A 165 45.45 -3.09 -48.86
N ILE A 166 44.67 -4.14 -49.11
CA ILE A 166 43.20 -4.13 -48.96
C ILE A 166 42.81 -4.13 -47.47
N GLY A 167 43.59 -4.81 -46.62
CA GLY A 167 43.39 -4.79 -45.16
C GLY A 167 43.48 -3.38 -44.57
N SER A 168 44.45 -2.58 -45.04
CA SER A 168 44.57 -1.19 -44.59
C SER A 168 43.39 -0.32 -45.05
N LEU A 169 42.87 -0.51 -46.26
CA LEU A 169 41.71 0.22 -46.77
C LEU A 169 40.43 -0.15 -46.01
N LEU A 170 40.27 -1.42 -45.64
CA LEU A 170 39.20 -1.90 -44.78
C LEU A 170 39.25 -1.27 -43.39
N GLU A 171 40.42 -1.24 -42.76
CA GLU A 171 40.60 -0.68 -41.43
C GLU A 171 40.25 0.82 -41.43
N HIS A 172 40.65 1.56 -42.47
CA HIS A 172 40.29 2.97 -42.64
C HIS A 172 38.80 3.17 -42.92
N ALA A 173 38.16 2.29 -43.70
CA ALA A 173 36.73 2.37 -44.00
C ALA A 173 35.87 2.08 -42.77
N VAL A 174 36.20 1.03 -42.00
CA VAL A 174 35.52 0.67 -40.74
C VAL A 174 35.73 1.77 -39.69
N THR A 175 36.98 2.22 -39.50
CA THR A 175 37.29 3.30 -38.54
C THR A 175 36.56 4.59 -38.93
N GLY A 176 36.54 4.93 -40.21
CA GLY A 176 35.83 6.11 -40.72
C GLY A 176 34.31 6.04 -40.56
N ALA A 177 33.73 4.85 -40.69
CA ALA A 177 32.30 4.62 -40.48
C ALA A 177 31.92 4.68 -38.99
N VAL A 178 32.71 4.05 -38.12
CA VAL A 178 32.54 4.11 -36.66
C VAL A 178 32.66 5.56 -36.17
N GLN A 179 33.63 6.32 -36.66
CA GLN A 179 33.81 7.73 -36.29
C GLN A 179 32.68 8.65 -36.76
N ARG A 180 32.11 8.42 -37.94
CA ARG A 180 31.06 9.30 -38.49
C ARG A 180 29.65 8.93 -38.06
N ALA A 181 29.37 7.65 -37.81
CA ALA A 181 28.02 7.19 -37.51
C ALA A 181 27.85 6.81 -36.03
N VAL A 182 28.79 6.07 -35.45
CA VAL A 182 28.60 5.44 -34.12
C VAL A 182 29.01 6.37 -32.98
N LEU A 183 30.15 7.05 -33.12
CA LEU A 183 30.69 7.96 -32.10
C LEU A 183 29.75 9.13 -31.75
N PRO A 184 29.12 9.83 -32.72
CA PRO A 184 28.17 10.90 -32.40
C PRO A 184 26.94 10.40 -31.63
N LEU A 185 26.45 9.21 -31.97
CA LEU A 185 25.29 8.61 -31.30
C LEU A 185 25.63 8.18 -29.87
N LEU A 186 26.82 7.59 -29.66
CA LEU A 186 27.33 7.29 -28.31
C LEU A 186 27.51 8.56 -27.48
N ASN A 187 28.05 9.64 -28.06
CA ASN A 187 28.22 10.90 -27.34
C ASN A 187 26.87 11.51 -26.92
N ILE A 188 25.86 11.47 -27.81
CA ILE A 188 24.50 11.94 -27.48
C ILE A 188 23.89 11.06 -26.39
N ALA A 189 24.06 9.74 -26.48
CA ALA A 189 23.56 8.79 -25.48
C ALA A 189 24.18 9.02 -24.09
N ILE A 190 25.50 9.19 -24.04
CA ILE A 190 26.22 9.48 -22.79
C ILE A 190 25.75 10.82 -22.22
N ALA A 191 25.63 11.86 -23.05
CA ALA A 191 25.14 13.17 -22.60
C ALA A 191 23.72 13.08 -22.02
N ASN A 192 22.83 12.35 -22.68
CA ASN A 192 21.45 12.16 -22.22
C ASN A 192 21.38 11.34 -20.93
N ASP A 193 22.16 10.26 -20.81
CA ASP A 193 22.25 9.46 -19.57
C ASP A 193 22.78 10.30 -18.41
N THR A 194 23.79 11.13 -18.66
CA THR A 194 24.34 12.03 -17.64
C THR A 194 23.31 13.06 -17.18
N GLU A 195 22.57 13.66 -18.13
CA GLU A 195 21.49 14.60 -17.82
C GLU A 195 20.35 13.91 -17.06
N GLN A 196 19.95 12.70 -17.47
CA GLN A 196 18.92 11.91 -16.78
C GLN A 196 19.34 11.59 -15.34
N ARG A 197 20.58 11.13 -15.12
CA ARG A 197 21.13 10.85 -13.78
C ARG A 197 21.09 12.09 -12.89
N THR A 198 21.54 13.24 -13.38
CA THR A 198 21.48 14.49 -12.60
C THR A 198 20.05 14.91 -12.26
N ARG A 199 19.09 14.74 -13.18
CA ARG A 199 17.67 15.00 -12.89
C ARG A 199 17.11 14.02 -11.85
N ILE A 200 17.47 12.74 -11.92
CA ILE A 200 17.07 11.72 -10.94
C ILE A 200 17.63 12.04 -9.56
N ASP A 201 18.89 12.44 -9.47
CA ASP A 201 19.52 12.82 -8.19
C ASP A 201 18.85 14.07 -7.58
N ALA A 202 18.54 15.06 -8.41
CA ALA A 202 17.80 16.26 -7.98
C ALA A 202 16.38 15.90 -7.48
N LEU A 203 15.65 15.07 -8.22
CA LEU A 203 14.34 14.57 -7.82
C LEU A 203 14.39 13.75 -6.54
N THR A 204 15.41 12.90 -6.37
CA THR A 204 15.61 12.08 -5.18
C THR A 204 15.86 12.94 -3.94
N THR A 205 16.66 14.00 -4.11
CA THR A 205 16.90 15.01 -3.07
C THR A 205 15.60 15.72 -2.68
N GLU A 206 14.80 16.14 -3.66
CA GLU A 206 13.56 16.85 -3.39
C GLU A 206 12.48 15.93 -2.78
N VAL A 207 12.39 14.67 -3.21
CA VAL A 207 11.51 13.66 -2.59
C VAL A 207 11.91 13.41 -1.13
N THR A 208 13.21 13.38 -0.82
CA THR A 208 13.70 13.20 0.55
C THR A 208 13.37 14.42 1.40
N ARG A 209 13.53 15.63 0.86
CA ARG A 209 13.15 16.89 1.51
C ARG A 209 11.65 16.96 1.78
N LEU A 210 10.82 16.67 0.77
CA LEU A 210 9.36 16.64 0.90
C LEU A 210 8.91 15.56 1.87
N GLY A 211 9.54 14.38 1.87
CA GLY A 211 9.29 13.33 2.84
C GLY A 211 9.60 13.75 4.27
N ARG A 212 10.65 14.57 4.50
CA ARG A 212 10.92 15.17 5.81
C ARG A 212 9.83 16.16 6.23
N ILE A 213 9.40 17.03 5.31
CA ILE A 213 8.34 18.02 5.57
C ILE A 213 6.99 17.34 5.84
N LEU A 214 6.67 16.27 5.10
CA LEU A 214 5.47 15.47 5.32
C LEU A 214 5.52 14.76 6.67
N ARG A 215 6.64 14.14 7.04
CA ARG A 215 6.82 13.55 8.38
C ARG A 215 6.68 14.59 9.50
N GLU A 216 7.23 15.79 9.32
CA GLU A 216 7.10 16.89 10.29
C GLU A 216 5.64 17.39 10.41
N ARG A 217 4.90 17.44 9.29
CA ARG A 217 3.47 17.80 9.28
C ARG A 217 2.56 16.69 9.81
N GLU A 218 2.85 15.43 9.49
CA GLU A 218 2.17 14.25 10.05
C GLU A 218 2.45 14.13 11.56
N SER A 219 3.66 14.41 12.03
CA SER A 219 3.98 14.48 13.46
C SER A 219 3.20 15.56 14.20
N ALA A 220 2.94 16.71 13.57
CA ALA A 220 2.13 17.77 14.15
C ALA A 220 0.62 17.44 14.13
N GLY A 221 0.15 16.62 13.17
CA GLY A 221 -1.25 16.18 13.05
C GLY A 221 -1.60 14.87 13.75
N SER A 222 -0.62 13.98 13.99
CA SER A 222 -0.81 12.60 14.47
C SER A 222 -1.42 12.52 15.86
N MET A 223 -0.95 13.36 16.80
CA MET A 223 -1.54 13.40 18.13
C MET A 223 -2.95 14.02 18.12
N GLY A 224 -3.27 14.89 17.16
CA GLY A 224 -4.62 15.40 16.96
C GLY A 224 -5.59 14.31 16.52
N ALA A 225 -5.14 13.38 15.67
CA ALA A 225 -5.92 12.21 15.29
C ALA A 225 -6.12 11.24 16.46
N ILE A 226 -5.08 11.00 17.27
CA ILE A 226 -5.16 10.18 18.49
C ILE A 226 -6.13 10.81 19.52
N ASP A 227 -6.09 12.14 19.69
CA ASP A 227 -6.98 12.86 20.60
C ASP A 227 -8.45 12.81 20.16
N ALA A 228 -8.70 12.63 18.86
CA ALA A 228 -10.04 12.50 18.30
C ALA A 228 -10.62 11.07 18.41
N MET A 229 -9.80 10.07 18.78
CA MET A 229 -10.25 8.69 18.94
C MET A 229 -11.11 8.53 20.19
N ASN A 230 -12.23 7.81 20.05
CA ASN A 230 -12.96 7.33 21.22
C ASN A 230 -12.15 6.21 21.93
N PRO A 231 -12.48 5.84 23.18
CA PRO A 231 -11.72 4.83 23.94
C PRO A 231 -11.51 3.51 23.19
N TYR A 232 -12.55 2.99 22.54
CA TYR A 232 -12.47 1.75 21.77
C TYR A 232 -11.52 1.88 20.56
N GLN A 233 -11.61 2.98 19.81
CA GLN A 233 -10.71 3.27 18.70
C GLN A 233 -9.26 3.39 19.17
N PHE A 234 -9.05 3.98 20.35
CA PHE A 234 -7.73 4.11 20.94
C PHE A 234 -7.13 2.75 21.30
N GLU A 235 -7.89 1.84 21.93
CA GLU A 235 -7.47 0.47 22.19
C GLU A 235 -7.11 -0.29 20.91
N GLN A 236 -7.93 -0.15 19.86
CA GLN A 236 -7.65 -0.77 18.55
C GLN A 236 -6.37 -0.21 17.92
N HIS A 237 -6.12 1.09 18.05
CA HIS A 237 -4.91 1.73 17.56
C HIS A 237 -3.65 1.20 18.26
N ILE A 238 -3.68 1.10 19.59
CA ILE A 238 -2.57 0.52 20.36
C ILE A 238 -2.35 -0.96 19.99
N ALA A 239 -3.42 -1.73 19.82
CA ALA A 239 -3.32 -3.12 19.37
C ALA A 239 -2.70 -3.22 17.95
N TRP A 240 -3.02 -2.29 17.07
CA TRP A 240 -2.39 -2.19 15.74
C TRP A 240 -0.89 -1.88 15.85
N LEU A 241 -0.48 -0.94 16.71
CA LEU A 241 0.94 -0.64 16.95
C LEU A 241 1.71 -1.87 17.46
N CYS A 242 1.11 -2.65 18.37
CA CYS A 242 1.71 -3.91 18.81
C CYS A 242 1.93 -4.89 17.66
N ARG A 243 0.94 -5.07 16.77
CA ARG A 243 1.07 -5.95 15.59
C ARG A 243 2.14 -5.44 14.62
N ARG A 244 2.17 -4.13 14.37
CA ARG A 244 3.16 -3.47 13.51
C ARG A 244 4.58 -3.76 13.98
N ASP A 245 4.80 -3.73 15.29
CA ASP A 245 6.11 -3.89 15.90
C ASP A 245 6.46 -5.36 16.23
N GLY A 246 5.69 -6.32 15.68
CA GLY A 246 6.02 -7.74 15.71
C GLY A 246 5.39 -8.54 16.85
N CYS A 247 4.51 -7.96 17.66
CA CYS A 247 3.76 -8.73 18.65
C CYS A 247 2.76 -9.66 17.97
N HIS A 248 2.57 -10.85 18.51
CA HIS A 248 1.64 -11.86 18.03
C HIS A 248 0.54 -12.15 19.07
N GLN A 249 -0.51 -12.87 18.65
CA GLN A 249 -1.70 -13.18 19.45
C GLN A 249 -2.35 -11.94 20.13
N VAL A 250 -2.30 -10.79 19.43
CA VAL A 250 -2.83 -9.52 19.93
C VAL A 250 -4.36 -9.55 19.99
N THR A 251 -4.89 -9.56 21.21
CA THR A 251 -6.31 -9.64 21.54
C THR A 251 -6.74 -8.37 22.27
N VAL A 252 -7.78 -7.71 21.77
CA VAL A 252 -8.46 -6.58 22.44
C VAL A 252 -9.62 -7.17 23.24
N THR A 253 -9.64 -6.93 24.55
CA THR A 253 -10.57 -7.56 25.52
C THR A 253 -11.85 -6.75 25.75
N GLY A 254 -12.05 -5.65 25.03
CA GLY A 254 -13.11 -4.66 25.24
C GLY A 254 -14.53 -5.23 25.35
N GLY A 255 -15.18 -4.99 26.50
CA GLY A 255 -16.58 -5.28 26.77
C GLY A 255 -17.08 -4.59 28.04
N ASN A 256 -18.36 -4.21 28.07
CA ASN A 256 -19.01 -3.69 29.26
C ASN A 256 -19.08 -4.80 30.33
N GLY A 257 -18.13 -4.78 31.27
CA GLY A 257 -18.25 -5.56 32.49
C GLY A 257 -17.01 -6.24 33.05
N ASP A 258 -15.85 -6.25 32.37
CA ASP A 258 -14.75 -7.12 32.85
C ASP A 258 -13.34 -6.52 32.88
N THR A 259 -12.72 -6.70 34.06
CA THR A 259 -11.31 -7.04 34.34
C THR A 259 -10.17 -6.22 33.76
N GLY A 260 -10.38 -4.96 33.38
CA GLY A 260 -9.36 -3.90 33.56
C GLY A 260 -7.99 -4.06 32.85
N ALA A 261 -7.84 -5.00 31.92
CA ALA A 261 -6.85 -5.00 30.83
C ALA A 261 -7.60 -4.77 29.52
N ASP A 262 -7.07 -3.92 28.65
CA ASP A 262 -7.71 -3.63 27.37
C ASP A 262 -7.09 -4.46 26.23
N ILE A 263 -5.81 -4.81 26.33
CA ILE A 263 -5.09 -5.57 25.30
C ILE A 263 -4.13 -6.58 25.94
N ILE A 264 -4.13 -7.78 25.40
CA ILE A 264 -3.17 -8.84 25.73
C ILE A 264 -2.46 -9.25 24.44
N ALA A 265 -1.14 -9.37 24.49
CA ALA A 265 -0.30 -9.73 23.35
C ALA A 265 0.93 -10.52 23.80
N PHE A 266 1.70 -11.03 22.85
CA PHE A 266 2.99 -11.65 23.10
C PHE A 266 4.06 -10.97 22.26
N THR A 267 5.18 -10.60 22.90
CA THR A 267 6.37 -10.05 22.22
C THR A 267 6.96 -11.09 21.27
N PRO A 268 7.82 -10.70 20.30
CA PRO A 268 8.54 -11.63 19.43
C PRO A 268 9.34 -12.71 20.19
N ASP A 269 9.82 -12.41 21.40
CA ASP A 269 10.55 -13.35 22.27
C ASP A 269 9.63 -14.19 23.19
N GLY A 270 8.31 -14.11 23.02
CA GLY A 270 7.33 -14.97 23.67
C GLY A 270 6.86 -14.51 25.06
N ARG A 271 7.26 -13.32 25.52
CA ARG A 271 6.81 -12.78 26.81
C ARG A 271 5.39 -12.23 26.73
N ARG A 272 4.60 -12.46 27.77
CA ARG A 272 3.22 -11.97 27.84
C ARG A 272 3.18 -10.48 28.14
N ILE A 273 2.54 -9.72 27.24
CA ILE A 273 2.27 -8.31 27.36
C ILE A 273 0.82 -8.08 27.82
N VAL A 274 0.63 -7.21 28.79
CA VAL A 274 -0.69 -6.68 29.19
C VAL A 274 -0.66 -5.16 29.10
N ILE A 275 -1.66 -4.60 28.43
CA ILE A 275 -1.76 -3.17 28.15
C ILE A 275 -3.10 -2.65 28.65
N GLN A 276 -3.04 -1.55 29.40
CA GLN A 276 -4.20 -0.72 29.69
C GLN A 276 -4.05 0.61 28.94
N CYS A 277 -5.12 0.99 28.26
CA CYS A 277 -5.27 2.25 27.56
C CYS A 277 -6.10 3.22 28.41
N LYS A 278 -5.71 4.50 28.41
CA LYS A 278 -6.45 5.60 29.03
C LYS A 278 -6.49 6.81 28.09
N SER A 279 -7.59 6.96 27.34
CA SER A 279 -7.88 8.17 26.56
C SER A 279 -8.56 9.23 27.44
N ARG A 280 -7.76 10.14 28.02
CA ARG A 280 -8.25 11.29 28.80
C ARG A 280 -7.96 12.59 28.05
N ASN A 281 -8.69 13.65 28.38
CA ASN A 281 -8.38 15.00 27.91
C ASN A 281 -6.91 15.35 28.24
N PRO A 282 -6.16 15.99 27.33
CA PRO A 282 -4.74 16.30 27.54
C PRO A 282 -4.42 17.13 28.79
N GLY A 283 -5.38 17.93 29.28
CA GLY A 283 -5.26 18.71 30.52
C GLY A 283 -5.45 17.90 31.82
N ARG A 284 -5.80 16.61 31.75
CA ARG A 284 -5.82 15.71 32.90
C ARG A 284 -4.52 14.91 32.98
N GLN A 285 -4.30 14.25 34.12
CA GLN A 285 -3.15 13.38 34.32
C GLN A 285 -3.58 12.00 34.81
N ILE A 286 -2.74 11.00 34.54
CA ILE A 286 -2.81 9.68 35.16
C ILE A 286 -2.23 9.79 36.58
N THR A 287 -3.01 9.33 37.56
CA THR A 287 -2.68 9.41 38.98
C THR A 287 -2.02 8.12 39.48
N SER A 288 -1.42 8.15 40.67
CA SER A 288 -0.88 6.96 41.31
C SER A 288 -1.94 5.88 41.57
N GLY A 289 -3.19 6.28 41.82
CA GLY A 289 -4.31 5.35 41.98
C GLY A 289 -4.61 4.56 40.70
N ASP A 290 -4.56 5.23 39.54
CA ASP A 290 -4.72 4.57 38.23
C ASP A 290 -3.62 3.51 38.01
N VAL A 291 -2.38 3.85 38.36
CA VAL A 291 -1.23 2.93 38.25
C VAL A 291 -1.34 1.77 39.25
N GLN A 292 -1.77 2.03 40.48
CA GLN A 292 -1.92 1.00 41.51
C GLN A 292 -2.97 -0.05 41.12
N GLN A 293 -4.11 0.39 40.58
CA GLN A 293 -5.14 -0.50 40.07
C GLN A 293 -4.60 -1.38 38.93
N PHE A 294 -3.88 -0.78 37.98
CA PHE A 294 -3.28 -1.49 36.86
C PHE A 294 -2.24 -2.52 37.31
N ILE A 295 -1.37 -2.18 38.28
CA ILE A 295 -0.36 -3.11 38.81
C ILE A 295 -1.01 -4.37 39.38
N GLY A 296 -2.06 -4.20 40.20
CA GLY A 296 -2.77 -5.33 40.80
C GLY A 296 -3.28 -6.29 39.74
N MET A 297 -4.03 -5.76 38.77
CA MET A 297 -4.61 -6.53 37.67
C MET A 297 -3.52 -7.18 36.79
N ALA A 298 -2.55 -6.41 36.30
CA ALA A 298 -1.57 -6.89 35.34
C ALA A 298 -0.71 -8.02 35.92
N LYS A 299 -0.33 -7.92 37.20
CA LYS A 299 0.55 -8.90 37.84
C LYS A 299 -0.19 -10.08 38.45
N LEU A 300 -1.29 -9.84 39.16
CA LEU A 300 -1.98 -10.88 39.91
C LEU A 300 -2.93 -11.68 39.01
N ASP A 301 -3.70 -11.00 38.16
CA ASP A 301 -4.76 -11.63 37.38
C ASP A 301 -4.22 -12.16 36.04
N TYR A 302 -3.38 -11.37 35.36
CA TYR A 302 -2.89 -11.71 34.02
C TYR A 302 -1.44 -12.20 33.94
N ARG A 303 -0.69 -12.14 35.06
CA ARG A 303 0.73 -12.56 35.14
C ARG A 303 1.58 -11.95 34.02
N ALA A 304 1.42 -10.66 33.79
CA ALA A 304 2.15 -9.91 32.78
C ALA A 304 3.66 -9.95 33.06
N GLU A 305 4.44 -10.32 32.05
CA GLU A 305 5.89 -10.18 32.05
C GLU A 305 6.30 -8.78 31.56
N VAL A 306 5.47 -8.19 30.70
CA VAL A 306 5.62 -6.83 30.20
C VAL A 306 4.29 -6.10 30.42
N ALA A 307 4.29 -5.03 31.21
CA ALA A 307 3.09 -4.28 31.55
C ALA A 307 3.18 -2.84 31.05
N LEU A 308 2.26 -2.43 30.18
CA LEU A 308 2.20 -1.07 29.63
C LEU A 308 0.92 -0.36 30.08
N LEU A 309 1.07 0.84 30.63
CA LEU A 309 -0.03 1.77 30.84
C LEU A 309 0.11 2.92 29.86
N VAL A 310 -0.76 2.95 28.85
CA VAL A 310 -0.67 3.85 27.70
C VAL A 310 -1.73 4.94 27.82
N ALA A 311 -1.30 6.21 27.72
CA ALA A 311 -2.21 7.34 27.89
C ALA A 311 -1.98 8.46 26.87
N THR A 312 -3.08 9.10 26.46
CA THR A 312 -3.07 10.30 25.61
C THR A 312 -2.66 11.57 26.36
N CYS A 313 -2.47 11.48 27.68
CA CYS A 313 -2.13 12.58 28.58
C CYS A 313 -0.85 12.30 29.39
N GLY A 314 -0.48 13.24 30.26
CA GLY A 314 0.69 13.10 31.14
C GLY A 314 0.42 12.22 32.37
N PHE A 315 1.49 11.82 33.05
CA PHE A 315 1.44 11.13 34.34
C PHE A 315 1.84 12.11 35.45
N THR A 316 1.24 11.98 36.64
CA THR A 316 1.76 12.70 37.81
C THR A 316 3.14 12.13 38.18
N ARG A 317 3.95 12.93 38.88
CA ARG A 317 5.28 12.48 39.35
C ARG A 317 5.20 11.18 40.16
N ASP A 318 4.22 11.09 41.06
CA ASP A 318 4.00 9.90 41.89
C ASP A 318 3.59 8.69 41.05
N ALA A 319 2.77 8.88 40.02
CA ALA A 319 2.38 7.82 39.09
C ALA A 319 3.59 7.27 38.32
N THR A 320 4.45 8.15 37.80
CA THR A 320 5.68 7.75 37.10
C THR A 320 6.64 6.99 38.03
N LEU A 321 6.85 7.48 39.25
CA LEU A 321 7.71 6.82 40.24
C LEU A 321 7.16 5.45 40.65
N LEU A 322 5.84 5.34 40.82
CA LEU A 322 5.19 4.07 41.14
C LEU A 322 5.30 3.08 39.99
N ALA A 323 5.07 3.52 38.75
CA ALA A 323 5.19 2.68 37.56
C ALA A 323 6.62 2.11 37.44
N ALA A 324 7.63 2.96 37.55
CA ALA A 324 9.04 2.55 37.51
C ALA A 324 9.39 1.53 38.60
N ARG A 325 8.97 1.77 39.86
CA ARG A 325 9.20 0.85 40.98
C ARG A 325 8.66 -0.55 40.73
N HIS A 326 7.52 -0.64 40.05
CA HIS A 326 6.85 -1.91 39.79
C HIS A 326 7.08 -2.44 38.37
N GLN A 327 8.05 -1.90 37.62
CA GLN A 327 8.37 -2.33 36.25
C GLN A 327 7.16 -2.26 35.30
N VAL A 328 6.35 -1.22 35.47
CA VAL A 328 5.29 -0.85 34.51
C VAL A 328 5.85 0.26 33.62
N THR A 329 5.76 0.07 32.31
CA THR A 329 6.12 1.10 31.34
C THR A 329 4.98 2.11 31.22
N ALA A 330 5.20 3.31 31.75
CA ALA A 330 4.26 4.42 31.62
C ALA A 330 4.46 5.11 30.27
N VAL A 331 3.65 4.74 29.27
CA VAL A 331 3.69 5.35 27.93
C VAL A 331 2.86 6.62 27.94
N HIS A 332 3.51 7.72 28.34
CA HIS A 332 2.92 9.05 28.34
C HIS A 332 2.81 9.63 26.92
N ARG A 333 2.04 10.70 26.75
CA ARG A 333 1.78 11.37 25.46
C ARG A 333 3.00 11.50 24.53
N GLY A 334 4.14 11.98 25.06
CA GLY A 334 5.39 12.09 24.29
C GLY A 334 5.89 10.74 23.74
N LEU A 335 6.04 9.74 24.59
CA LEU A 335 6.44 8.38 24.19
C LEU A 335 5.41 7.72 23.27
N LEU A 336 4.12 7.97 23.48
CA LEU A 336 3.06 7.49 22.58
C LEU A 336 3.21 8.10 21.18
N LYS A 337 3.54 9.39 21.09
CA LYS A 337 3.82 10.04 19.81
C LYS A 337 5.03 9.40 19.13
N GLU A 338 6.14 9.23 19.85
CA GLU A 338 7.35 8.59 19.31
C GLU A 338 7.07 7.15 18.86
N TRP A 339 6.30 6.40 19.64
CA TRP A 339 5.87 5.06 19.28
C TRP A 339 5.00 5.04 18.03
N ASN A 340 4.04 5.95 17.95
CA ASN A 340 3.21 6.11 16.77
C ASN A 340 4.07 6.42 15.52
N ASP A 341 5.09 7.27 15.67
CA ASP A 341 6.00 7.70 14.60
C ASP A 341 7.03 6.62 14.19
N GLY A 342 7.00 5.44 14.83
CA GLY A 342 7.77 4.26 14.42
C GLY A 342 8.97 3.93 15.30
N VAL A 343 9.17 4.63 16.42
CA VAL A 343 10.18 4.24 17.42
C VAL A 343 9.65 3.08 18.25
N THR A 344 10.33 1.94 18.26
CA THR A 344 9.82 0.78 19.00
C THR A 344 10.00 0.95 20.51
N PRO A 345 9.05 0.50 21.36
CA PRO A 345 9.13 0.72 22.81
C PRO A 345 10.35 0.10 23.49
N HIS A 346 10.95 -0.93 22.91
CA HIS A 346 12.19 -1.53 23.42
C HIS A 346 13.39 -0.58 23.39
N GLN A 347 13.32 0.50 22.61
CA GLN A 347 14.36 1.53 22.50
C GLN A 347 14.08 2.76 23.40
N LEU A 348 12.96 2.77 24.14
CA LEU A 348 12.50 3.91 24.94
C LEU A 348 12.81 3.76 26.45
N ASN A 349 13.68 2.81 26.82
CA ASN A 349 14.10 2.58 28.21
C ASN A 349 15.31 3.42 28.62
#